data_AF-A0A947A5G9-F1
#
_entry.id   AF-A0A947A5G9-F1
#
_cell.length_a   1.000
_cell.length_b   1.000
_cell.length_c   1.000
_cell.angle_alpha   90.00
_cell.angle_beta   90.00
_cell.angle_gamma   90.00
#
_symmetry.space_group_name_H-M   'P 1'
#
loop_
_entity.id
_entity.type
_entity.pdbx_description
1 polymer ?
#
loop_
_entity_poly.entity_id
_entity_poly.type
_entity_poly.pdbx_seq_one_letter_code
_entity_poly.pdbx_strand_id
1 'polypeptide(L)'
;MDKPRGKYRSGKNQNYKGKAGGRKPSHSAAKPSGGPAKKASDSGLIRLNKYVANSGVCSRREADTYIASGNVTVNGKHITEMGFKVKPGDTVRFDGRLLNPEKKEYVLLNKPKNFITTTSDERGRRTVMELISKASKARLLPVGRLDRNTTGLL
;
A
#
# COMPACT_ATOMS: atom_id res chain seq x y z
N MET A 1 10.35 -58.66 -10.44
CA MET A 1 9.65 -59.10 -11.66
C MET A 1 9.03 -57.88 -12.33
N ASP A 2 9.29 -57.76 -13.63
CA ASP A 2 9.12 -56.61 -14.51
C ASP A 2 7.84 -56.72 -15.38
N LYS A 3 7.24 -55.56 -15.70
CA LYS A 3 6.40 -55.21 -16.89
C LYS A 3 4.91 -55.68 -16.95
N PRO A 4 4.04 -55.06 -17.81
CA PRO A 4 4.32 -54.08 -18.88
C PRO A 4 3.43 -52.82 -18.99
N ARG A 5 3.96 -51.87 -19.78
CA ARG A 5 3.34 -50.66 -20.34
C ARG A 5 2.25 -50.98 -21.37
N GLY A 6 1.08 -50.35 -21.24
CA GLY A 6 0.02 -50.32 -22.25
C GLY A 6 0.24 -49.21 -23.29
N LYS A 7 0.32 -49.61 -24.55
CA LYS A 7 0.38 -48.77 -25.77
C LYS A 7 -1.04 -48.36 -26.18
N TYR A 8 -1.24 -47.11 -26.59
CA TYR A 8 -2.33 -46.77 -27.52
C TYR A 8 -1.77 -46.14 -28.79
N ARG A 9 -2.17 -46.72 -29.93
CA ARG A 9 -1.76 -46.41 -31.30
C ARG A 9 -2.73 -45.39 -31.92
N SER A 10 -2.14 -44.39 -32.58
CA SER A 10 -2.45 -43.88 -33.95
C SER A 10 -3.89 -43.90 -34.48
N GLY A 11 -4.39 -42.69 -34.80
CA GLY A 11 -4.70 -42.31 -36.18
C GLY A 11 -6.15 -41.90 -36.50
N LYS A 12 -6.37 -40.63 -36.89
CA LYS A 12 -6.56 -40.25 -38.31
C LYS A 12 -6.73 -38.74 -38.49
N ASN A 13 -6.06 -38.31 -39.55
CA ASN A 13 -6.03 -36.99 -40.20
C ASN A 13 -7.39 -36.62 -40.80
N GLN A 14 -7.79 -35.35 -40.69
CA GLN A 14 -8.51 -34.68 -41.78
C GLN A 14 -7.91 -33.30 -42.04
N ASN A 15 -7.71 -33.10 -43.33
CA ASN A 15 -6.87 -32.15 -44.02
C ASN A 15 -7.75 -30.96 -44.45
N TYR A 16 -7.36 -29.72 -44.15
CA TYR A 16 -7.84 -28.58 -44.95
C TYR A 16 -6.71 -27.61 -45.29
N LYS A 17 -6.51 -27.54 -46.60
CA LYS A 17 -5.63 -26.70 -47.41
C LYS A 17 -5.54 -25.23 -46.97
N GLY A 18 -4.36 -24.68 -47.12
CA GLY A 18 -4.03 -23.30 -46.79
C GLY A 18 -4.60 -22.23 -47.70
N LYS A 19 -4.34 -20.98 -47.31
CA LYS A 19 -3.96 -19.87 -48.18
C LYS A 19 -3.41 -18.73 -47.33
N ALA A 20 -2.24 -18.25 -47.73
CA ALA A 20 -1.53 -17.12 -47.17
C ALA A 20 -2.17 -15.79 -47.59
N GLY A 21 -1.95 -14.75 -46.78
CA GLY A 21 -1.76 -13.39 -47.24
C GLY A 21 -2.97 -12.46 -47.22
N GLY A 22 -2.96 -11.49 -46.29
CA GLY A 22 -3.74 -10.25 -46.41
C GLY A 22 -4.45 -9.80 -45.13
N ARG A 23 -3.73 -9.25 -44.13
CA ARG A 23 -4.36 -8.47 -43.05
C ARG A 23 -4.30 -6.98 -43.41
N LYS A 24 -5.46 -6.40 -43.71
CA LYS A 24 -5.67 -4.94 -43.82
C LYS A 24 -5.51 -4.30 -42.43
N PRO A 25 -4.93 -3.09 -42.31
CA PRO A 25 -4.87 -2.37 -41.04
C PRO A 25 -6.21 -1.68 -40.78
N SER A 26 -6.95 -2.14 -39.77
CA SER A 26 -8.10 -1.40 -39.26
C SER A 26 -7.61 -0.31 -38.30
N HIS A 27 -7.67 0.94 -38.73
CA HIS A 27 -7.56 2.09 -37.84
C HIS A 27 -8.75 2.10 -36.87
N SER A 28 -8.57 1.51 -35.68
CA SER A 28 -9.48 1.72 -34.56
C SER A 28 -9.17 3.08 -33.94
N ALA A 29 -10.03 4.06 -34.22
CA ALA A 29 -10.03 5.37 -33.58
C ALA A 29 -9.96 5.22 -32.06
N ALA A 30 -8.87 5.72 -31.46
CA ALA A 30 -8.71 5.78 -30.02
C ALA A 30 -9.79 6.72 -29.45
N LYS A 31 -10.71 6.16 -28.65
CA LYS A 31 -11.58 6.98 -27.78
C LYS A 31 -10.66 7.79 -26.85
N PRO A 32 -10.83 9.11 -26.72
CA PRO A 32 -10.01 9.89 -25.80
C PRO A 32 -10.30 9.38 -24.38
N SER A 33 -9.28 8.78 -23.77
CA SER A 33 -9.27 8.40 -22.37
C SER A 33 -9.50 9.67 -21.56
N GLY A 34 -10.65 9.72 -20.86
CA GLY A 34 -11.01 10.83 -19.99
C GLY A 34 -9.83 11.22 -19.10
N GLY A 35 -9.45 12.49 -19.18
CA GLY A 35 -8.48 13.08 -18.26
C GLY A 35 -8.91 12.84 -16.81
N PRO A 36 -7.99 12.93 -15.85
CA PRO A 36 -8.27 12.57 -14.46
C PRO A 36 -9.48 13.38 -13.98
N ALA A 37 -10.55 12.66 -13.67
CA ALA A 37 -11.73 13.23 -13.04
C ALA A 37 -11.26 14.05 -11.84
N LYS A 38 -11.52 15.37 -11.87
CA LYS A 38 -11.31 16.24 -10.71
C LYS A 38 -12.05 15.60 -9.55
N LYS A 39 -11.30 15.03 -8.59
CA LYS A 39 -11.88 14.34 -7.43
C LYS A 39 -12.80 15.32 -6.70
N ALA A 40 -14.06 14.94 -6.59
CA ALA A 40 -15.07 15.70 -5.87
C ALA A 40 -14.68 15.88 -4.39
N SER A 41 -14.76 17.15 -3.95
CA SER A 41 -14.95 17.62 -2.58
C SER A 41 -14.13 16.95 -1.46
N ASP A 42 -12.83 17.30 -1.37
CA ASP A 42 -12.17 17.23 -0.08
C ASP A 42 -12.70 18.40 0.77
N SER A 43 -13.57 18.12 1.73
CA SER A 43 -14.08 19.09 2.70
C SER A 43 -12.98 19.61 3.65
N GLY A 44 -11.71 19.24 3.42
CA GLY A 44 -10.56 19.54 4.27
C GLY A 44 -10.58 18.76 5.59
N LEU A 45 -11.60 17.92 5.79
CA LEU A 45 -11.84 17.18 7.02
C LEU A 45 -11.01 15.90 7.05
N ILE A 46 -10.21 15.73 8.10
CA ILE A 46 -9.36 14.56 8.29
C ILE A 46 -9.94 13.70 9.41
N ARG A 47 -10.02 12.38 9.23
CA ARG A 47 -10.45 11.47 10.31
C ARG A 47 -9.46 11.53 11.47
N LEU A 48 -9.94 11.62 12.72
CA LEU A 48 -9.12 11.78 13.91
C LEU A 48 -8.03 10.70 14.02
N ASN A 49 -8.37 9.44 13.77
CA ASN A 49 -7.40 8.34 13.79
C ASN A 49 -6.24 8.51 12.79
N LYS A 50 -6.51 9.14 11.65
CA LYS A 50 -5.50 9.46 10.62
C LYS A 50 -4.66 10.66 11.07
N TYR A 51 -5.29 11.64 11.70
CA TYR A 51 -4.57 12.80 12.24
C TYR A 51 -3.56 12.38 13.32
N VAL A 52 -4.01 11.59 14.30
CA VAL A 52 -3.16 11.08 15.40
C VAL A 52 -2.04 10.17 14.89
N ALA A 53 -2.31 9.32 13.90
CA ALA A 53 -1.26 8.49 13.31
C ALA A 53 -0.24 9.30 12.51
N ASN A 54 -0.68 10.37 11.83
CA ASN A 54 0.20 11.25 11.05
C ASN A 54 1.06 12.17 11.93
N SER A 55 0.72 12.35 13.20
CA SER A 55 1.58 13.04 14.17
C SER A 55 2.65 12.12 14.78
N GLY A 56 2.88 10.94 14.22
CA GLY A 56 3.95 10.02 14.61
C GLY A 56 3.67 9.16 15.83
N VAL A 57 2.69 9.54 16.67
CA VAL A 57 2.41 8.95 18.00
C VAL A 57 2.22 7.44 17.97
N CYS A 58 1.38 6.94 17.06
CA CYS A 58 1.04 5.52 16.98
C CYS A 58 0.56 5.12 15.57
N SER A 59 0.25 3.86 15.35
CA SER A 59 -0.42 3.40 14.13
C SER A 59 -1.90 3.84 14.11
N ARG A 60 -2.54 3.79 12.94
CA ARG A 60 -3.98 4.13 12.83
C ARG A 60 -4.88 3.23 13.70
N ARG A 61 -4.51 1.96 13.89
CA ARG A 61 -5.29 1.00 14.69
C ARG A 61 -5.12 1.25 16.19
N GLU A 62 -3.91 1.57 16.61
CA GLU A 62 -3.67 2.00 17.99
C GLU A 62 -4.37 3.33 18.27
N ALA A 63 -4.37 4.26 17.31
CA ALA A 63 -5.11 5.52 17.44
C ALA A 63 -6.60 5.27 17.67
N ASP A 64 -7.21 4.30 16.98
CA ASP A 64 -8.60 3.90 17.22
C ASP A 64 -8.82 3.41 18.66
N THR A 65 -7.87 2.64 19.20
CA THR A 65 -7.92 2.15 20.59
C THR A 65 -7.82 3.31 21.59
N TYR A 66 -6.90 4.25 21.36
CA TYR A 66 -6.70 5.41 22.22
C TYR A 66 -7.85 6.43 22.16
N ILE A 67 -8.51 6.55 21.02
CA ILE A 67 -9.74 7.34 20.89
C ILE A 67 -10.83 6.68 21.72
N ALA A 68 -11.05 5.38 21.56
CA ALA A 68 -12.07 4.65 22.32
C ALA A 68 -11.86 4.74 23.84
N SER A 69 -10.61 4.74 24.31
CA SER A 69 -10.28 4.92 25.74
C SER A 69 -10.33 6.37 26.23
N GLY A 70 -10.56 7.36 25.34
CA GLY A 70 -10.69 8.77 25.70
C GLY A 70 -9.37 9.50 25.94
N ASN A 71 -8.24 8.96 25.50
CA ASN A 71 -6.91 9.60 25.64
C ASN A 71 -6.70 10.77 24.66
N VAL A 72 -7.60 10.93 23.68
CA VAL A 72 -7.52 11.98 22.65
C VAL A 72 -8.55 13.07 22.94
N THR A 73 -8.09 14.32 22.93
CA THR A 73 -8.95 15.50 23.03
C THR A 73 -8.88 16.37 21.78
N VAL A 74 -10.01 16.95 21.39
CA VAL A 74 -10.11 17.93 20.30
C VAL A 74 -10.75 19.19 20.87
N ASN A 75 -10.06 20.33 20.75
CA ASN A 75 -10.48 21.61 21.32
C ASN A 75 -10.87 21.52 22.81
N GLY A 76 -10.13 20.71 23.57
CA GLY A 76 -10.34 20.50 25.00
C GLY A 76 -11.44 19.50 25.38
N LYS A 77 -12.10 18.85 24.41
CA LYS A 77 -13.13 17.83 24.67
C LYS A 77 -12.60 16.43 24.38
N HIS A 78 -12.83 15.48 25.29
CA HIS A 78 -12.50 14.07 25.06
C HIS A 78 -13.39 13.50 23.96
N ILE A 79 -12.76 12.88 22.96
CA ILE A 79 -13.46 12.26 21.84
C ILE A 79 -13.30 10.75 21.95
N THR A 80 -14.42 10.06 22.07
CA THR A 80 -14.52 8.59 22.04
C THR A 80 -15.26 8.06 20.81
N GLU A 81 -15.82 8.97 19.99
CA GLU A 81 -16.58 8.62 18.81
C GLU A 81 -15.68 8.14 17.67
N MET A 82 -15.91 6.91 17.22
CA MET A 82 -15.20 6.32 16.11
C MET A 82 -15.58 6.99 14.79
N GLY A 83 -14.60 7.64 14.16
CA GLY A 83 -14.79 8.29 12.88
C GLY A 83 -15.07 9.77 12.92
N PHE A 84 -14.96 10.36 14.11
CA PHE A 84 -14.81 11.80 14.27
C PHE A 84 -13.80 12.37 13.27
N LYS A 85 -14.17 13.52 12.67
CA LYS A 85 -13.32 14.24 11.71
C LYS A 85 -12.91 15.57 12.30
N VAL A 86 -11.64 15.88 12.18
CA VAL A 86 -11.04 17.16 12.58
C VAL A 86 -10.99 18.12 11.40
N LYS A 87 -11.27 19.38 11.67
CA LYS A 87 -11.14 20.50 10.73
C LYS A 87 -9.69 21.02 10.72
N PRO A 88 -9.25 21.62 9.61
CA PRO A 88 -8.03 22.43 9.62
C PRO A 88 -8.18 23.54 10.66
N GLY A 89 -7.28 23.59 11.63
CA GLY A 89 -7.29 24.56 12.74
C GLY A 89 -7.76 23.99 14.09
N ASP A 90 -8.36 22.80 14.13
CA ASP A 90 -8.68 22.15 15.40
C ASP A 90 -7.41 21.80 16.18
N THR A 91 -7.47 22.01 17.49
CA THR A 91 -6.39 21.68 18.43
C THR A 91 -6.57 20.25 18.93
N VAL A 92 -5.76 19.33 18.44
CA VAL A 92 -5.79 17.91 18.85
C VAL A 92 -4.69 17.64 19.87
N ARG A 93 -5.03 16.99 20.99
CA ARG A 93 -4.06 16.55 21.99
C ARG A 93 -4.20 15.06 22.30
N PHE A 94 -3.08 14.43 22.59
CA PHE A 94 -2.98 13.06 23.09
C PHE A 94 -2.32 13.10 24.46
N ASP A 95 -2.98 12.56 25.50
CA ASP A 95 -2.48 12.59 26.89
C ASP A 95 -2.00 14.00 27.32
N GLY A 96 -2.77 15.02 26.96
CA GLY A 96 -2.50 16.43 27.26
C GLY A 96 -1.45 17.11 26.36
N ARG A 97 -0.69 16.37 25.55
CA ARG A 97 0.32 16.91 24.63
C ARG A 97 -0.29 17.32 23.29
N LEU A 98 0.06 18.50 22.80
CA LEU A 98 -0.38 19.00 21.50
C LEU A 98 0.20 18.15 20.36
N LEU A 99 -0.66 17.66 19.47
CA LEU A 99 -0.26 16.92 18.30
C LEU A 99 -0.08 17.86 17.11
N ASN A 100 1.10 17.79 16.50
CA ASN A 100 1.37 18.41 15.22
C ASN A 100 1.65 17.31 14.20
N PRO A 101 1.04 17.34 13.00
CA PRO A 101 1.39 16.42 11.93
C PRO A 101 2.89 16.52 11.60
N GLU A 102 3.55 15.38 11.46
CA GLU A 102 4.98 15.36 11.12
C GLU A 102 5.21 15.85 9.68
N LYS A 103 6.41 16.42 9.44
CA LYS A 103 6.83 16.73 8.08
C LYS A 103 6.94 15.43 7.28
N LYS A 104 6.44 15.46 6.04
CA LYS A 104 6.49 14.29 5.17
C LYS A 104 7.90 14.12 4.62
N GLU A 105 8.47 12.95 4.84
CA GLU A 105 9.74 12.53 4.28
C GLU A 105 9.53 11.29 3.41
N TYR A 106 10.26 11.22 2.31
CA TYR A 106 10.17 10.14 1.33
C TYR A 106 11.57 9.64 1.03
N VAL A 107 11.74 8.32 1.07
CA VAL A 107 12.99 7.65 0.73
C VAL A 107 12.70 6.68 -0.41
N LEU A 108 13.53 6.74 -1.44
CA LEU A 108 13.50 5.80 -2.56
C LEU A 108 14.58 4.76 -2.34
N LEU A 109 14.20 3.48 -2.29
CA LEU A 109 15.10 2.38 -2.00
C LEU A 109 15.14 1.42 -3.17
N ASN A 110 16.34 1.15 -3.71
CA ASN A 110 16.54 -0.06 -4.48
C ASN A 110 16.72 -1.23 -3.52
N LYS A 111 15.63 -1.95 -3.23
CA LYS A 111 15.62 -3.03 -2.25
C LYS A 111 16.47 -4.20 -2.74
N PRO A 112 17.46 -4.67 -1.96
CA PRO A 112 18.23 -5.87 -2.27
C PRO A 112 17.46 -7.17 -1.93
N LYS A 113 17.99 -8.31 -2.39
CA LYS A 113 17.47 -9.64 -2.04
C LYS A 113 17.64 -9.91 -0.54
N ASN A 114 16.86 -10.85 -0.03
CA ASN A 114 16.87 -11.35 1.35
C ASN A 114 16.32 -10.39 2.42
N PHE A 115 15.76 -9.25 2.04
CA PHE A 115 15.02 -8.35 2.92
C PHE A 115 13.52 -8.48 2.72
N ILE A 116 12.73 -8.31 3.76
CA ILE A 116 11.27 -8.28 3.69
C ILE A 116 10.71 -6.87 3.87
N THR A 117 9.63 -6.57 3.16
CA THR A 117 8.90 -5.28 3.26
C THR A 117 7.87 -5.33 4.40
N THR A 118 8.37 -5.23 5.63
CA THR A 118 7.57 -5.11 6.86
C THR A 118 8.25 -4.11 7.80
N THR A 119 7.47 -3.51 8.71
CA THR A 119 7.98 -2.61 9.76
C THR A 119 8.46 -3.37 11.00
N SER A 120 7.94 -4.58 11.22
CA SER A 120 8.35 -5.47 12.32
C SER A 120 8.28 -6.93 11.85
N ASP A 121 9.23 -7.76 12.27
CA ASP A 121 9.26 -9.19 11.97
C ASP A 121 9.48 -10.02 13.23
N GLU A 122 8.51 -10.87 13.56
CA GLU A 122 8.54 -11.76 14.73
C GLU A 122 9.56 -12.91 14.59
N ARG A 123 10.03 -13.18 13.36
CA ARG A 123 10.94 -14.28 13.03
C ARG A 123 12.40 -13.83 12.85
N GLY A 124 12.72 -12.58 13.19
CA GLY A 124 14.09 -12.04 13.13
C GLY A 124 14.68 -11.96 11.72
N ARG A 125 13.85 -11.93 10.67
CA ARG A 125 14.30 -11.73 9.29
C ARG A 125 14.63 -10.26 9.06
N ARG A 126 15.60 -10.04 8.18
CA ARG A 126 16.06 -8.69 7.84
C ARG A 126 14.98 -7.87 7.16
N THR A 127 14.74 -6.66 7.65
CA THR A 127 13.68 -5.79 7.14
C THR A 127 14.25 -4.60 6.37
N VAL A 128 13.46 -4.04 5.46
CA VAL A 128 13.84 -2.80 4.75
C VAL A 128 14.08 -1.62 5.70
N MET A 129 13.54 -1.67 6.92
CA MET A 129 13.75 -0.65 7.95
C MET A 129 15.22 -0.57 8.38
N GLU A 130 15.94 -1.69 8.40
CA GLU A 130 17.39 -1.72 8.71
C GLU A 130 18.19 -0.90 7.69
N LEU A 131 17.83 -1.02 6.41
CA LEU A 131 18.53 -0.35 5.31
C LEU A 131 18.37 1.17 5.35
N ILE A 132 17.21 1.65 5.79
CA ILE A 132 16.86 3.08 5.82
C ILE A 132 17.02 3.71 7.21
N SER A 133 17.48 2.95 8.20
CA SER A 133 17.62 3.39 9.60
C SER A 133 18.46 4.65 9.78
N LYS A 134 19.42 4.89 8.87
CA LYS A 134 20.28 6.09 8.86
C LYS A 134 19.82 7.18 7.90
N ALA A 135 18.81 6.92 7.07
CA ALA A 135 18.36 7.85 6.03
C ALA A 135 17.49 8.99 6.59
N SER A 136 16.75 8.74 7.67
CA SER A 136 15.88 9.72 8.31
C SER A 136 15.67 9.41 9.78
N LYS A 137 15.39 10.45 10.58
CA LYS A 137 14.94 10.35 11.97
C LYS A 137 13.41 10.22 12.08
N ALA A 138 12.68 10.52 11.00
CA ALA A 138 11.23 10.42 10.95
C ALA A 138 10.78 8.96 10.85
N ARG A 139 9.53 8.69 11.24
CA ARG A 139 8.94 7.35 11.15
C ARG A 139 8.54 7.02 9.71
N LEU A 140 9.43 6.32 9.00
CA LEU A 140 9.18 5.85 7.64
C LEU A 140 8.34 4.57 7.61
N LEU A 141 7.44 4.46 6.63
CA LEU A 141 6.64 3.27 6.36
C LEU A 141 6.75 2.91 4.88
N PRO A 142 6.96 1.63 4.51
CA PRO A 142 7.07 1.25 3.12
C PRO A 142 5.74 1.42 2.38
N VAL A 143 5.81 1.89 1.14
CA VAL A 143 4.64 2.00 0.24
C VAL A 143 4.73 0.89 -0.79
N GLY A 144 3.75 -0.02 -0.77
CA GLY A 144 3.79 -1.23 -1.60
C GLY A 144 4.60 -2.35 -0.96
N ARG A 145 4.85 -3.42 -1.73
CA ARG A 145 5.50 -4.65 -1.23
C ARG A 145 6.37 -5.25 -2.33
N LEU A 146 7.56 -5.69 -1.94
CA LEU A 146 8.40 -6.58 -2.73
C LEU A 146 8.69 -7.83 -1.91
N ASP A 147 8.57 -9.00 -2.52
CA ASP A 147 8.86 -10.27 -1.86
C ASP A 147 10.34 -10.36 -1.45
N ARG A 148 10.63 -11.30 -0.55
CA ARG A 148 11.96 -11.47 0.04
C ARG A 148 13.07 -11.56 -1.00
N ASN A 149 12.82 -12.30 -2.08
CA ASN A 149 13.80 -12.58 -3.12
C ASN A 149 13.75 -11.58 -4.28
N THR A 150 12.79 -10.64 -4.27
CA THR A 150 12.59 -9.62 -5.29
C THR A 150 13.43 -8.38 -4.98
N THR A 151 14.07 -7.85 -6.02
CA THR A 151 14.82 -6.60 -5.99
C THR A 151 14.12 -5.51 -6.77
N GLY A 152 14.46 -4.25 -6.50
CA GLY A 152 14.03 -3.13 -7.32
C GLY A 152 13.48 -1.98 -6.49
N LEU A 153 12.75 -1.11 -7.16
CA LEU A 153 12.22 0.12 -6.58
C LEU A 153 11.21 -0.16 -5.47
N LEU A 154 11.45 0.43 -4.30
CA LEU A 154 10.53 0.49 -3.18
C LEU A 154 10.50 1.90 -2.60
#